data_AF-A0AA50YDZ6-F1
#
_entry.id   AF-A0AA50YDZ6-F1
#
_cell.length_a   1.000
_cell.length_b   1.000
_cell.length_c   1.000
_cell.angle_alpha   90.00
_cell.angle_beta   90.00
_cell.angle_gamma   90.00
#
_symmetry.space_group_name_H-M   'P 1'
#
loop_
_entity.id
_entity.type
_entity.pdbx_description
1 polymer ?
#
loop_
_entity_poly.entity_id
_entity_poly.type
_entity_poly.pdbx_seq_one_letter_code
_entity_poly.pdbx_strand_id
1 'polypeptide(L)' 'EISIKKCQEAARILKKPVFVEDTSLCFNALNGLPGPYIKWFLEKLKPEGLTKLLAGWEDKSAEAVTTLA' A
#
# COMPACT_ATOMS: atom_id res chain seq x y z
N GLU A 1 3.18 -10.84 -1.87
CA GLU A 1 2.09 -11.84 -1.81
C GLU A 1 0.76 -11.32 -2.35
N ILE A 2 0.28 -10.14 -1.91
CA ILE A 2 -1.00 -9.56 -2.34
C ILE A 2 -1.09 -9.44 -3.88
N SER A 3 -0.11 -8.81 -4.52
CA SER A 3 -0.10 -8.61 -5.97
C SER A 3 -0.08 -9.92 -6.77
N ILE A 4 0.63 -10.94 -6.26
CA ILE A 4 0.64 -12.27 -6.88
C ILE A 4 -0.77 -12.90 -6.83
N LYS A 5 -1.42 -12.91 -5.66
CA LYS A 5 -2.77 -13.44 -5.51
C LYS A 5 -3.78 -12.67 -6.37
N LYS A 6 -3.66 -11.35 -6.44
CA LYS A 6 -4.47 -10.48 -7.29
C LYS A 6 -4.29 -10.79 -8.78
N CYS A 7 -3.05 -10.97 -9.24
CA CYS A 7 -2.75 -11.35 -10.63
C CYS A 7 -3.27 -12.75 -10.97
N GLN A 8 -3.04 -13.74 -10.08
CA GLN A 8 -3.55 -15.10 -10.26
C GLN A 8 -5.07 -15.14 -10.38
N GLU A 9 -5.78 -14.38 -9.55
CA GLU A 9 -7.24 -14.30 -9.63
C GLU A 9 -7.72 -13.59 -10.90
N ALA A 10 -7.05 -12.50 -11.30
CA ALA A 10 -7.34 -11.82 -12.56
C ALA A 10 -7.13 -12.75 -13.77
N ALA A 11 -6.04 -13.51 -13.80
CA ALA A 11 -5.74 -14.48 -14.84
C ALA A 11 -6.79 -15.61 -14.89
N ARG A 12 -7.23 -16.09 -13.71
CA ARG A 12 -8.28 -17.11 -13.58
C ARG A 12 -9.61 -16.64 -14.17
N ILE A 13 -10.00 -15.39 -13.92
CA ILE A 13 -11.25 -14.80 -14.41
C ILE A 13 -11.18 -14.50 -15.90
N LEU A 14 -10.11 -13.83 -16.35
CA LEU A 14 -10.02 -13.28 -17.70
C LEU A 14 -9.51 -14.29 -18.73
N LYS A 15 -8.83 -15.37 -18.30
CA LYS A 15 -8.25 -16.42 -19.16
C LYS A 15 -7.36 -15.85 -20.28
N LYS A 16 -6.62 -14.79 -19.97
CA LYS A 16 -5.73 -14.06 -20.89
C LYS A 16 -4.48 -13.59 -20.13
N PRO A 17 -3.39 -13.21 -20.83
CA PRO A 17 -2.30 -12.48 -20.21
C PRO A 17 -2.82 -11.19 -19.56
N VAL A 18 -2.46 -10.99 -18.30
CA VAL A 18 -2.86 -9.84 -17.48
C VAL A 18 -1.67 -9.41 -16.64
N PHE A 19 -1.65 -8.14 -16.24
CA PHE A 19 -0.79 -7.65 -15.17
C PHE A 19 -1.65 -6.84 -14.20
N VAL A 20 -1.22 -6.76 -12.96
CA VAL A 20 -1.84 -5.96 -11.91
C VAL A 20 -0.80 -5.04 -11.29
N GLU A 21 -1.29 -3.89 -10.82
CA GLU A 21 -0.50 -2.93 -10.05
C GLU A 21 -1.09 -2.82 -8.65
N ASP A 22 -0.22 -2.77 -7.64
CA ASP A 22 -0.55 -2.38 -6.27
C ASP A 22 0.48 -1.37 -5.75
N THR A 23 -0.02 -0.27 -5.17
CA THR A 23 0.80 0.79 -4.56
C THR A 23 0.61 0.81 -3.05
N SER A 24 1.72 0.96 -2.33
CA SER A 24 1.78 1.01 -0.87
C SER A 24 2.51 2.27 -0.40
N LEU A 25 2.16 2.74 0.80
CA LEU A 25 2.93 3.77 1.51
C LEU A 25 3.40 3.20 2.84
N CYS A 26 4.71 3.07 3.00
CA CYS A 26 5.35 2.37 4.10
C CYS A 26 6.05 3.37 5.01
N PHE A 27 5.55 3.61 6.21
CA PHE A 27 6.25 4.44 7.19
C PHE A 27 7.23 3.60 7.99
N ASN A 28 8.50 4.01 8.01
CA ASN A 28 9.56 3.25 8.70
C ASN A 28 9.29 3.17 10.20
N ALA A 29 8.85 4.28 10.81
CA ALA A 29 8.43 4.33 12.21
C ALA A 29 7.25 3.39 12.57
N LEU A 30 6.44 2.99 11.59
CA LEU A 30 5.32 2.04 11.82
C LEU A 30 5.62 0.65 11.23
N ASN A 31 6.90 0.29 11.07
CA ASN A 31 7.33 -0.99 10.49
C ASN A 31 6.66 -1.28 9.14
N GLY A 32 6.56 -0.26 8.28
CA GLY A 32 6.01 -0.37 6.93
C GLY A 32 4.49 -0.21 6.85
N LEU A 33 3.77 0.01 7.95
CA LEU A 33 2.36 0.40 7.90
C LEU A 33 2.20 1.86 7.45
N PRO A 34 1.06 2.24 6.84
CA PRO A 34 -0.10 1.41 6.52
C PRO A 34 0.12 0.44 5.34
N GLY A 35 1.19 0.60 4.58
CA GLY A 35 1.58 -0.29 3.48
C GLY A 35 0.47 -0.42 2.43
N PRO A 36 0.05 -1.66 2.08
CA PRO A 36 -0.98 -1.89 1.07
C PRO A 36 -2.38 -1.42 1.50
N TYR A 37 -2.56 -1.05 2.78
CA TYR A 37 -3.82 -0.54 3.31
C TYR A 37 -3.97 0.98 3.17
N ILE A 38 -3.00 1.66 2.53
CA ILE A 38 -2.96 3.12 2.43
C ILE A 38 -4.26 3.74 1.90
N LYS A 39 -4.98 3.06 0.99
CA LYS A 39 -6.29 3.52 0.49
C LYS A 39 -7.25 3.84 1.63
N TRP A 40 -7.38 2.94 2.60
CA TRP A 40 -8.34 3.06 3.70
C TRP A 40 -7.89 4.10 4.73
N PHE A 41 -6.60 4.13 5.03
CA PHE A 41 -6.01 5.13 5.92
C PHE A 41 -6.18 6.53 5.35
N LEU A 42 -5.87 6.73 4.06
CA LEU A 42 -6.05 8.01 3.38
C LEU A 42 -7.53 8.44 3.36
N GLU A 43 -8.45 7.52 3.10
CA GLU A 43 -9.88 7.82 3.06
C GLU A 43 -10.39 8.36 4.40
N LYS A 44 -10.02 7.70 5.51
CA LYS A 44 -10.51 8.03 6.86
C LYS A 44 -9.75 9.17 7.53
N LEU A 45 -8.43 9.23 7.33
CA LEU A 45 -7.56 10.17 8.05
C LEU A 45 -7.25 11.42 7.24
N LYS A 46 -7.38 11.37 5.91
CA LYS A 46 -6.90 12.40 4.98
C LYS A 46 -5.38 12.61 5.09
N PRO A 47 -4.73 13.36 4.18
CA PRO A 47 -3.29 13.60 4.25
C PRO A 47 -2.83 14.14 5.61
N GLU A 48 -3.63 15.02 6.23
CA GLU A 48 -3.31 15.64 7.51
C GLU A 48 -3.34 14.63 8.67
N GLY A 49 -4.22 13.64 8.61
CA GLY A 49 -4.25 12.58 9.61
C GLY A 49 -3.12 11.57 9.43
N LEU A 50 -2.64 11.35 8.20
CA LEU A 50 -1.48 10.50 7.94
C LEU A 50 -0.19 11.09 8.55
N THR A 51 0.01 12.41 8.45
CA THR A 51 1.17 13.05 9.09
C THR A 51 1.03 13.07 10.62
N LYS A 52 -0.20 13.26 11.14
CA LYS A 52 -0.48 13.18 12.58
C LYS A 52 -0.25 11.78 13.16
N LEU A 53 -0.46 10.70 12.41
CA LEU A 53 -0.12 9.34 12.86
C LEU A 53 1.35 9.21 13.25
N LEU A 54 2.22 9.96 12.58
CA LEU A 54 3.65 9.95 12.86
C LEU A 54 4.05 10.95 13.95
N ALA A 55 3.15 11.75 14.52
CA ALA A 55 3.50 12.86 15.42
C ALA A 55 4.39 12.44 16.61
N GLY A 56 4.13 11.27 17.20
CA GLY A 56 4.88 10.74 18.35
C GLY A 56 6.20 10.02 18.01
N TRP A 57 6.58 9.93 16.74
CA TRP A 57 7.78 9.24 16.28
C TRP A 57 8.85 10.25 15.86
N GLU A 58 10.12 10.02 16.16
CA GLU A 58 11.19 10.89 15.62
C GLU A 58 11.39 10.65 14.13
N ASP A 59 11.37 9.39 13.71
CA ASP A 59 11.50 9.01 12.31
C ASP A 59 10.21 9.33 11.53
N LYS A 60 10.35 10.17 10.49
CA LYS A 60 9.28 10.55 9.56
C LYS A 60 9.49 9.99 8.15
N SER A 61 10.53 9.18 7.96
CA SER A 61 10.86 8.61 6.67
C SER A 61 9.83 7.58 6.23
N ALA A 62 9.62 7.54 4.92
CA ALA A 62 8.60 6.73 4.29
C ALA A 62 9.05 6.32 2.90
N GLU A 63 8.55 5.18 2.44
CA GLU A 63 8.74 4.69 1.08
C GLU A 63 7.40 4.52 0.37
N ALA A 64 7.33 4.98 -0.88
CA ALA A 64 6.24 4.65 -1.79
C ALA A 64 6.68 3.45 -2.63
N VAL A 65 5.95 2.34 -2.52
CA VAL A 65 6.31 1.08 -3.17
C VAL A 65 5.23 0.70 -4.17
N THR A 66 5.59 0.53 -5.43
CA THR A 66 4.72 -0.03 -6.48
C THR A 66 5.19 -1.43 -6.83
N THR A 67 4.27 -2.39 -6.83
CA THR A 67 4.52 -3.77 -7.26
C THR A 67 3.69 -4.08 -8.51
N LEU A 68 4.37 -4.59 -9.55
CA LEU A 68 3.74 -5.14 -10.75
C LEU A 68 3.82 -6.67 -10.69
N ALA A 69 2.70 -7.34 -10.97
CA ALA A 69 2.60 -8.79 -10.96
C ALA A 69 1.76 -9.31 -12.14
#